data_AF-A0A0F9IS15-F1
#
_entry.id   AF-A0A0F9IS15-F1
#
_cell.length_a   1.000
_cell.length_b   1.000
_cell.length_c   1.000
_cell.angle_alpha   90.00
_cell.angle_beta   90.00
_cell.angle_gamma   90.00
#
_symmetry.space_group_name_H-M   'P 1'
#
loop_
_entity.id
_entity.type
_entity.pdbx_description
1 polymer ?
#
loop_
_entity_poly.entity_id
_entity_poly.type
_entity_poly.pdbx_seq_one_letter_code
_entity_poly.pdbx_strand_id
1 'polypeptide(L)'
;PDSRLQIDGNFTSETDSTDSIGTSAIKWLNGFFVNLFVSGDLNVTGIVYGSNVFVPQYIFSHTNATIPLLGVNTWTNITFDQEVTSIKFGISHTFNDNTNQTFTINENGIYNIEYDYDVVDTSPSASDIDTAGRIIYTNGTEIVGSAFENDITKQQIETEISHSTLARLNAGDEIIFQFTADDADVVISTHGTFGDHPDSATIIIEKIANL
;
A
#
# COMPACT_ATOMS: atom_id res chain seq x y z
N PRO A 1 41.62 28.55 11.06
CA PRO A 1 40.15 28.61 11.00
C PRO A 1 39.66 29.65 12.00
N ASP A 2 39.26 30.82 11.51
CA ASP A 2 38.98 32.03 12.30
C ASP A 2 37.48 32.16 12.62
N SER A 3 36.92 31.12 13.24
CA SER A 3 35.61 31.20 13.87
C SER A 3 35.81 31.34 15.38
N ARG A 4 35.44 32.50 15.95
CA ARG A 4 35.45 32.73 17.40
C ARG A 4 34.01 32.79 17.93
N LEU A 5 33.78 32.12 19.07
CA LEU A 5 32.55 32.32 19.84
C LEU A 5 32.56 33.76 20.36
N GLN A 6 31.61 34.56 19.89
CA GLN A 6 31.43 35.93 20.34
C GLN A 6 30.72 35.93 21.71
N ILE A 7 30.90 37.03 22.46
CA ILE A 7 30.41 37.17 23.84
C ILE A 7 28.88 37.16 23.91
N ASP A 8 28.20 37.41 22.79
CA ASP A 8 26.75 37.35 22.63
C ASP A 8 26.21 35.95 22.28
N GLY A 9 27.09 34.96 22.18
CA GLY A 9 26.72 33.58 21.83
C GLY A 9 26.68 33.30 20.33
N ASN A 10 27.04 34.27 19.50
CA ASN A 10 27.08 34.10 18.04
C ASN A 10 28.41 33.48 17.59
N PHE A 11 28.34 32.63 16.56
CA PHE A 11 29.49 32.22 15.76
C PHE A 11 29.42 32.96 14.43
N THR A 12 30.32 33.90 14.22
CA THR A 12 30.44 34.64 12.96
C THR A 12 31.81 34.40 12.35
N SER A 13 31.87 34.30 11.03
CA SER A 13 33.14 34.28 10.32
C SER A 13 33.79 35.64 10.42
N GLU A 14 35.10 35.67 10.71
CA GLU A 14 35.89 36.91 10.61
C GLU A 14 36.19 37.29 9.14
N THR A 15 35.84 36.43 8.17
CA THR A 15 36.06 36.65 6.73
C THR A 15 34.83 36.26 5.91
N ASP A 16 34.82 36.55 4.61
CA ASP A 16 33.75 36.17 3.66
C ASP A 16 33.86 34.71 3.17
N SER A 17 34.50 33.83 3.94
CA SER A 17 34.81 32.46 3.55
C SER A 17 33.91 31.41 4.21
N THR A 18 33.95 30.18 3.69
CA THR A 18 33.23 29.03 4.26
C THR A 18 33.95 28.53 5.51
N ASP A 19 33.31 28.68 6.67
CA ASP A 19 33.81 28.14 7.94
C ASP A 19 33.27 26.74 8.24
N SER A 20 34.04 25.99 9.02
CA SER A 20 33.64 24.72 9.62
C SER A 20 33.58 24.87 11.13
N ILE A 21 32.44 24.56 11.72
CA ILE A 21 32.26 24.48 13.18
C ILE A 21 32.80 23.16 13.77
N GLY A 22 33.63 22.42 13.03
CA GLY A 22 34.31 21.20 13.47
C GLY A 22 33.69 19.90 12.95
N THR A 23 34.40 18.79 13.22
CA THR A 23 34.00 17.42 12.86
C THR A 23 33.61 16.63 14.11
N SER A 24 32.48 15.90 14.06
CA SER A 24 32.02 14.80 14.93
C SER A 24 31.99 14.97 16.47
N ALA A 25 32.62 15.98 17.05
CA ALA A 25 32.75 16.14 18.52
C ALA A 25 31.79 17.18 19.14
N ILE A 26 31.11 17.99 18.34
CA ILE A 26 30.13 18.95 18.85
C ILE A 26 28.74 18.31 18.82
N LYS A 27 28.27 17.90 20.00
CA LYS A 27 26.87 17.56 20.22
C LYS A 27 26.12 18.84 20.59
N TRP A 28 25.31 19.34 19.67
CA TRP A 28 24.35 20.40 19.98
C TRP A 28 23.20 19.80 20.78
N LEU A 29 22.89 20.40 21.93
CA LEU A 29 21.74 19.96 22.73
C LEU A 29 20.43 20.18 21.96
N ASN A 30 20.32 21.31 21.26
CA ASN A 30 19.23 21.68 20.36
C ASN A 30 19.79 22.51 19.19
N GLY A 31 19.13 22.46 18.03
CA GLY A 31 19.47 23.30 16.87
C GLY A 31 18.23 23.69 16.08
N PHE A 32 18.20 24.92 15.58
CA PHE A 32 17.18 25.43 14.68
C PHE A 32 17.84 25.78 13.35
N PHE A 33 17.40 25.14 12.27
CA PHE A 33 17.97 25.34 10.93
C PHE A 33 16.90 25.91 10.02
N VAL A 34 17.21 27.01 9.33
CA VAL A 34 16.34 27.51 8.24
C VAL A 34 16.39 26.55 7.06
N ASN A 35 17.61 26.10 6.71
CA ASN A 35 17.87 25.05 5.73
C ASN A 35 18.91 24.09 6.31
N LEU A 36 18.71 22.78 6.10
CA LEU A 36 19.65 21.73 6.46
C LEU A 36 19.98 20.92 5.21
N PHE A 37 21.25 20.92 4.82
CA PHE A 37 21.76 20.06 3.77
C PHE A 37 22.58 18.94 4.42
N VAL A 38 22.16 17.68 4.20
CA VAL A 38 22.87 16.50 4.69
C VAL A 38 23.40 15.76 3.47
N SER A 39 24.73 15.65 3.34
CA SER A 39 25.38 14.99 2.19
C SER A 39 25.44 13.46 2.31
N GLY A 40 24.87 12.90 3.37
CA GLY A 40 24.80 11.46 3.66
C GLY A 40 23.55 11.16 4.49
N ASP A 41 23.62 10.16 5.36
CA ASP A 41 22.44 9.73 6.14
C ASP A 41 22.12 10.70 7.29
N LEU A 42 20.84 11.08 7.40
CA LEU A 42 20.29 11.78 8.57
C LEU A 42 19.64 10.75 9.51
N ASN A 43 20.33 10.41 10.60
CA ASN A 43 19.78 9.55 11.65
C ASN A 43 19.08 10.39 12.71
N VAL A 44 17.75 10.33 12.77
CA VAL A 44 16.93 11.03 13.79
C VAL A 44 16.41 10.02 14.81
N THR A 45 16.64 10.26 16.09
CA THR A 45 16.00 9.52 17.18
C THR A 45 14.81 10.33 17.71
N GLY A 46 13.60 9.79 17.61
CA GLY A 46 12.38 10.45 18.07
C GLY A 46 11.37 10.69 16.93
N ILE A 47 10.45 11.63 17.14
CA ILE A 47 9.39 11.95 16.18
C ILE A 47 9.84 13.07 15.24
N VAL A 48 9.67 12.88 13.94
CA VAL A 48 9.83 13.93 12.92
C VAL A 48 8.47 14.51 12.62
N TYR A 49 8.26 15.78 12.96
CA TYR A 49 7.05 16.52 12.60
C TYR A 49 7.31 17.30 11.31
N GLY A 50 6.65 16.92 10.21
CA GLY A 50 6.75 17.68 8.97
C GLY A 50 5.78 17.18 7.91
N SER A 51 4.91 18.06 7.42
CA SER A 51 4.00 17.77 6.30
C SER A 51 4.74 17.40 5.01
N ASN A 52 6.02 17.79 4.90
CA ASN A 52 6.84 17.65 3.70
C ASN A 52 7.81 16.46 3.79
N VAL A 53 7.72 15.64 4.84
CA VAL A 53 8.51 14.40 4.91
C VAL A 53 7.70 13.28 4.26
N PHE A 54 8.22 12.73 3.17
CA PHE A 54 7.65 11.55 2.56
C PHE A 54 8.34 10.30 3.14
N VAL A 55 7.55 9.48 3.84
CA VAL A 55 7.98 8.16 4.29
C VAL A 55 7.35 7.14 3.34
N PRO A 56 8.12 6.21 2.74
CA PRO A 56 7.54 5.13 1.95
C PRO A 56 6.58 4.29 2.79
N GLN A 57 5.35 4.15 2.33
CA GLN A 57 4.30 3.37 2.98
C GLN A 57 3.78 2.40 1.95
N TYR A 58 4.00 1.12 2.18
CA TYR A 58 3.50 0.08 1.31
C TYR A 58 3.11 -1.17 2.08
N ILE A 59 2.17 -1.93 1.52
CA ILE A 59 1.84 -3.28 1.95
C ILE A 59 1.71 -4.16 0.70
N PHE A 60 2.06 -5.43 0.85
CA PHE A 60 1.90 -6.46 -0.18
C PHE A 60 1.32 -7.69 0.49
N SER A 61 0.01 -7.80 0.36
CA SER A 61 -0.80 -8.86 0.95
C SER A 61 -1.26 -9.83 -0.13
N HIS A 62 -1.39 -11.09 0.23
CA HIS A 62 -1.73 -12.16 -0.69
C HIS A 62 -2.50 -13.28 0.03
N THR A 63 -3.12 -14.14 -0.75
CA THR A 63 -3.75 -15.38 -0.27
C THR A 63 -3.58 -16.47 -1.31
N ASN A 64 -3.64 -17.72 -0.86
CA ASN A 64 -3.75 -18.90 -1.72
C ASN A 64 -5.06 -19.66 -1.50
N ALA A 65 -6.00 -19.05 -0.77
CA ALA A 65 -7.28 -19.67 -0.48
C ALA A 65 -8.16 -19.71 -1.75
N THR A 66 -8.98 -20.77 -1.82
CA THR A 66 -10.14 -20.75 -2.73
C THR A 66 -11.26 -19.97 -2.08
N ILE A 67 -11.75 -18.91 -2.73
CA ILE A 67 -12.81 -18.04 -2.20
C ILE A 67 -14.05 -18.20 -3.08
N PRO A 68 -15.13 -18.83 -2.58
CA PRO A 68 -16.36 -19.01 -3.34
C PRO A 68 -17.15 -17.70 -3.43
N LEU A 69 -17.81 -17.49 -4.57
CA LEU A 69 -18.78 -16.40 -4.72
C LEU A 69 -19.95 -16.58 -3.75
N LEU A 70 -20.39 -15.51 -3.09
CA LEU A 70 -21.55 -15.52 -2.19
C LEU A 70 -22.88 -15.72 -2.93
N GLY A 71 -22.92 -15.35 -4.21
CA GLY A 71 -24.06 -15.52 -5.10
C GLY A 71 -23.88 -14.75 -6.41
N VAL A 72 -24.64 -15.15 -7.42
CA VAL A 72 -24.69 -14.48 -8.74
C VAL A 72 -24.94 -12.98 -8.57
N ASN A 73 -24.15 -12.16 -9.27
CA ASN A 73 -24.21 -10.70 -9.24
C ASN A 73 -24.12 -10.10 -7.82
N THR A 74 -23.51 -10.85 -6.89
CA THR A 74 -23.27 -10.41 -5.51
C THR A 74 -21.79 -10.19 -5.31
N TRP A 75 -21.44 -9.01 -4.78
CA TRP A 75 -20.05 -8.69 -4.45
C TRP A 75 -19.59 -9.51 -3.24
N THR A 76 -18.49 -10.21 -3.41
CA THR A 76 -17.86 -11.07 -2.41
C THR A 76 -16.53 -10.46 -2.00
N ASN A 77 -16.29 -10.33 -0.69
CA ASN A 77 -15.03 -9.81 -0.18
C ASN A 77 -13.90 -10.82 -0.38
N ILE A 78 -12.71 -10.30 -0.66
CA ILE A 78 -11.49 -11.08 -0.80
C ILE A 78 -10.71 -10.95 0.50
N THR A 79 -10.26 -12.08 1.02
CA THR A 79 -9.46 -12.17 2.25
C THR A 79 -8.00 -12.40 1.92
N PHE A 80 -7.10 -11.74 2.61
CA PHE A 80 -5.65 -11.81 2.45
C PHE A 80 -5.02 -12.28 3.77
N ASP A 81 -4.69 -13.56 3.88
CA ASP A 81 -4.21 -14.16 5.13
C ASP A 81 -2.68 -14.17 5.26
N GLN A 82 -1.96 -13.58 4.31
CA GLN A 82 -0.51 -13.59 4.25
C GLN A 82 0.08 -12.22 3.86
N GLU A 83 1.28 -11.97 4.37
CA GLU A 83 2.07 -10.76 4.12
C GLU A 83 3.49 -11.16 3.71
N VAL A 84 3.93 -10.76 2.51
CA VAL A 84 5.28 -11.08 2.01
C VAL A 84 6.35 -10.36 2.82
N THR A 85 6.02 -9.18 3.37
CA THR A 85 6.93 -8.37 4.16
C THR A 85 6.26 -7.83 5.41
N SER A 86 7.05 -7.49 6.42
CA SER A 86 6.53 -6.80 7.60
C SER A 86 5.76 -5.54 7.17
N ILE A 87 4.50 -5.44 7.58
CA ILE A 87 3.63 -4.27 7.36
C ILE A 87 4.42 -2.99 7.67
N LYS A 88 4.57 -2.13 6.66
CA LYS A 88 5.29 -0.87 6.82
C LYS A 88 4.37 0.16 7.46
N PHE A 89 5.00 1.18 8.03
CA PHE A 89 4.33 2.34 8.60
C PHE A 89 3.26 2.89 7.63
N GLY A 90 2.14 3.41 8.16
CA GLY A 90 1.14 4.13 7.36
C GLY A 90 -0.05 3.31 6.82
N ILE A 91 0.03 1.98 6.79
CA ILE A 91 -1.09 1.08 6.43
C ILE A 91 -1.17 -0.04 7.46
N SER A 92 -2.36 -0.42 7.90
CA SER A 92 -2.59 -1.52 8.83
C SER A 92 -3.52 -2.55 8.23
N HIS A 93 -3.23 -3.82 8.51
CA HIS A 93 -4.02 -4.98 8.08
C HIS A 93 -3.84 -6.11 9.09
N THR A 94 -4.93 -6.80 9.43
CA THR A 94 -4.91 -7.94 10.35
C THR A 94 -5.09 -9.21 9.54
N PHE A 95 -4.00 -9.92 9.23
CA PHE A 95 -4.01 -11.07 8.32
C PHE A 95 -4.34 -12.42 9.00
N ASN A 96 -4.55 -12.43 10.32
CA ASN A 96 -4.63 -13.67 11.11
C ASN A 96 -6.01 -13.92 11.75
N ASP A 97 -7.05 -13.24 11.27
CA ASP A 97 -8.43 -13.42 11.73
C ASP A 97 -9.45 -13.16 10.60
N ASN A 98 -10.74 -13.15 10.94
CA ASN A 98 -11.83 -12.92 9.97
C ASN A 98 -11.93 -11.47 9.47
N THR A 99 -11.03 -10.57 9.89
CA THR A 99 -10.96 -9.17 9.43
C THR A 99 -9.86 -8.94 8.40
N ASN A 100 -9.23 -10.02 7.93
CA ASN A 100 -8.19 -10.06 6.91
C ASN A 100 -8.64 -9.65 5.50
N GLN A 101 -9.69 -8.84 5.40
CA GLN A 101 -10.19 -8.25 4.16
C GLN A 101 -10.11 -6.71 4.19
N THR A 102 -9.74 -6.13 5.34
CA THR A 102 -9.81 -4.68 5.59
C THR A 102 -8.42 -4.08 5.77
N PHE A 103 -8.10 -3.08 4.94
CA PHE A 103 -6.90 -2.27 5.04
C PHE A 103 -7.24 -0.90 5.61
N THR A 104 -6.59 -0.53 6.72
CA THR A 104 -6.75 0.78 7.35
C THR A 104 -5.61 1.70 6.94
N ILE A 105 -5.96 2.84 6.36
CA ILE A 105 -5.03 3.90 6.02
C ILE A 105 -4.73 4.72 7.27
N ASN A 106 -3.47 4.84 7.67
CA ASN A 106 -3.08 5.57 8.88
C ASN A 106 -2.55 6.98 8.58
N GLU A 107 -2.39 7.32 7.30
CA GLU A 107 -1.92 8.63 6.88
C GLU A 107 -2.66 9.18 5.66
N ASN A 108 -2.78 10.50 5.60
CA ASN A 108 -3.31 11.19 4.43
C ASN A 108 -2.33 11.06 3.25
N GLY A 109 -2.84 10.75 2.05
CA GLY A 109 -2.01 10.65 0.87
C GLY A 109 -2.74 10.40 -0.45
N ILE A 110 -1.95 10.35 -1.51
CA ILE A 110 -2.33 9.73 -2.78
C ILE A 110 -1.70 8.35 -2.80
N TYR A 111 -2.51 7.34 -3.06
CA TYR A 111 -2.14 5.93 -3.04
C TYR A 111 -2.32 5.33 -4.43
N ASN A 112 -1.33 4.58 -4.88
CA ASN A 112 -1.44 3.61 -5.96
C ASN A 112 -1.91 2.29 -5.34
N ILE A 113 -3.01 1.74 -5.85
CA ILE A 113 -3.55 0.46 -5.39
C ILE A 113 -3.61 -0.45 -6.61
N GLU A 114 -2.92 -1.57 -6.51
CA GLU A 114 -2.88 -2.61 -7.54
C GLU A 114 -3.48 -3.87 -6.92
N TYR A 115 -4.37 -4.53 -7.65
CA TYR A 115 -4.88 -5.84 -7.27
C TYR A 115 -4.74 -6.80 -8.43
N ASP A 116 -4.55 -8.06 -8.08
CA ASP A 116 -4.49 -9.16 -9.01
C ASP A 116 -5.21 -10.37 -8.40
N TYR A 117 -5.98 -11.11 -9.18
CA TYR A 117 -6.58 -12.36 -8.74
C TYR A 117 -6.96 -13.26 -9.91
N ASP A 118 -6.88 -14.56 -9.65
CA ASP A 118 -7.30 -15.59 -10.59
C ASP A 118 -8.72 -16.07 -10.25
N VAL A 119 -9.61 -16.07 -11.24
CA VAL A 119 -10.91 -16.72 -11.14
C VAL A 119 -11.03 -17.91 -12.08
N VAL A 120 -11.76 -18.91 -11.64
CA VAL A 120 -12.13 -20.07 -12.44
C VAL A 120 -13.64 -20.28 -12.34
N ASP A 121 -14.27 -20.53 -13.47
CA ASP A 121 -15.62 -21.08 -13.48
C ASP A 121 -15.56 -22.61 -13.43
N THR A 122 -16.32 -23.20 -12.50
CA THR A 122 -16.40 -24.65 -12.32
C THR A 122 -17.63 -25.29 -12.95
N SER A 123 -18.49 -24.49 -13.58
CA SER A 123 -19.76 -24.92 -14.14
C SER A 123 -19.59 -25.80 -15.39
N PRO A 124 -20.36 -26.88 -15.57
CA PRO A 124 -20.13 -27.91 -16.61
C PRO A 124 -20.43 -27.47 -18.06
N SER A 125 -20.84 -26.21 -18.28
CA SER A 125 -21.22 -25.69 -19.60
C SER A 125 -21.07 -24.18 -19.76
N ALA A 126 -20.21 -23.54 -18.98
CA ALA A 126 -20.04 -22.10 -19.10
C ALA A 126 -19.33 -21.70 -20.38
N SER A 127 -19.92 -20.70 -21.02
CA SER A 127 -19.32 -19.90 -22.07
C SER A 127 -19.89 -18.50 -21.88
N ASP A 128 -19.03 -17.49 -21.78
CA ASP A 128 -19.42 -16.08 -21.69
C ASP A 128 -19.98 -15.73 -20.29
N ILE A 129 -19.12 -15.80 -19.27
CA ILE A 129 -19.40 -15.34 -17.90
C ILE A 129 -18.71 -14.00 -17.70
N ASP A 130 -19.46 -13.00 -17.25
CA ASP A 130 -18.92 -11.71 -16.86
C ASP A 130 -18.40 -11.79 -15.43
N THR A 131 -17.18 -11.31 -15.19
CA THR A 131 -16.61 -11.18 -13.84
C THR A 131 -15.94 -9.84 -13.67
N ALA A 132 -15.98 -9.29 -12.45
CA ALA A 132 -15.38 -8.00 -12.16
C ALA A 132 -14.79 -7.93 -10.76
N GLY A 133 -13.79 -7.09 -10.60
CA GLY A 133 -13.12 -6.75 -9.35
C GLY A 133 -13.29 -5.26 -9.04
N ARG A 134 -13.30 -4.88 -7.76
CA ARG A 134 -13.31 -3.47 -7.34
C ARG A 134 -12.79 -3.27 -5.92
N ILE A 135 -12.47 -2.03 -5.59
CA ILE A 135 -12.13 -1.62 -4.23
C ILE A 135 -13.23 -0.69 -3.71
N ILE A 136 -13.66 -0.91 -2.47
CA ILE A 136 -14.64 -0.04 -1.81
C ILE A 136 -14.15 0.40 -0.43
N TYR A 137 -14.70 1.49 0.07
CA TYR A 137 -14.65 1.83 1.49
C TYR A 137 -15.57 0.89 2.28
N THR A 138 -15.28 0.67 3.57
CA THR A 138 -16.16 -0.15 4.44
C THR A 138 -17.59 0.38 4.58
N ASN A 139 -17.85 1.63 4.21
CA ASN A 139 -19.19 2.21 4.11
C ASN A 139 -19.98 1.82 2.84
N GLY A 140 -19.40 1.00 1.95
CA GLY A 140 -20.00 0.53 0.71
C GLY A 140 -19.74 1.41 -0.52
N THR A 141 -19.06 2.55 -0.38
CA THR A 141 -18.75 3.45 -1.49
C THR A 141 -17.59 2.91 -2.31
N GLU A 142 -17.74 2.81 -3.62
CA GLU A 142 -16.67 2.38 -4.51
C GLU A 142 -15.59 3.46 -4.68
N ILE A 143 -14.32 3.04 -4.71
CA ILE A 143 -13.22 3.90 -5.13
C ILE A 143 -13.32 4.07 -6.65
N VAL A 144 -13.51 5.31 -7.10
CA VAL A 144 -13.67 5.64 -8.52
C VAL A 144 -12.49 5.11 -9.33
N GLY A 145 -12.79 4.38 -10.41
CA GLY A 145 -11.79 3.80 -11.31
C GLY A 145 -11.16 2.50 -10.81
N SER A 146 -11.58 1.97 -9.65
CA SER A 146 -11.12 0.66 -9.16
C SER A 146 -11.84 -0.51 -9.79
N ALA A 147 -13.05 -0.32 -10.34
CA ALA A 147 -13.81 -1.39 -10.97
C ALA A 147 -13.19 -1.78 -12.33
N PHE A 148 -12.99 -3.08 -12.54
CA PHE A 148 -12.49 -3.64 -13.79
C PHE A 148 -13.16 -4.99 -14.06
N GLU A 149 -13.52 -5.24 -15.32
CA GLU A 149 -14.25 -6.43 -15.76
C GLU A 149 -13.45 -7.24 -16.76
N ASN A 150 -13.69 -8.55 -16.79
CA ASN A 150 -13.13 -9.49 -17.77
C ASN A 150 -14.13 -10.65 -17.98
N ASP A 151 -13.94 -11.40 -19.08
CA ASP A 151 -14.86 -12.46 -19.46
C ASP A 151 -14.21 -13.84 -19.28
N ILE A 152 -14.89 -14.76 -18.58
CA ILE A 152 -14.50 -16.17 -18.55
C ILE A 152 -15.16 -16.88 -19.73
N THR A 153 -14.34 -17.15 -20.75
CA THR A 153 -14.83 -17.75 -22.02
C THR A 153 -14.81 -19.28 -22.03
N LYS A 154 -14.21 -19.91 -21.02
CA LYS A 154 -14.04 -21.37 -20.92
C LYS A 154 -14.07 -21.82 -19.46
N GLN A 155 -14.89 -22.84 -19.17
CA GLN A 155 -14.87 -23.54 -17.89
C GLN A 155 -13.46 -24.07 -17.55
N GLN A 156 -13.16 -24.18 -16.26
CA GLN A 156 -11.96 -24.83 -15.72
C GLN A 156 -10.66 -24.23 -16.26
N ILE A 157 -10.68 -22.96 -16.66
CA ILE A 157 -9.51 -22.18 -17.04
C ILE A 157 -9.44 -20.95 -16.16
N GLU A 158 -8.25 -20.68 -15.66
CA GLU A 158 -7.94 -19.48 -14.90
C GLU A 158 -8.01 -18.26 -15.80
N THR A 159 -8.76 -17.27 -15.34
CA THR A 159 -8.83 -15.95 -15.93
C THR A 159 -8.30 -14.98 -14.89
N GLU A 160 -7.16 -14.39 -15.20
CA GLU A 160 -6.50 -13.38 -14.37
C GLU A 160 -7.23 -12.03 -14.53
N ILE A 161 -7.41 -11.32 -13.41
CA ILE A 161 -7.94 -9.97 -13.36
C ILE A 161 -6.95 -9.12 -12.60
N SER A 162 -6.29 -8.23 -13.33
CA SER A 162 -5.24 -7.35 -12.82
C SER A 162 -5.56 -5.91 -13.18
N HIS A 163 -5.60 -5.03 -12.19
CA HIS A 163 -5.91 -3.62 -12.40
C HIS A 163 -5.25 -2.72 -11.35
N SER A 164 -4.99 -1.47 -11.73
CA SER A 164 -4.42 -0.46 -10.86
C SER A 164 -5.23 0.84 -10.88
N THR A 165 -5.29 1.50 -9.72
CA THR A 165 -5.99 2.77 -9.57
C THR A 165 -5.26 3.72 -8.63
N LEU A 166 -5.45 5.02 -8.84
CA LEU A 166 -4.98 6.06 -7.95
C LEU A 166 -6.13 6.57 -7.08
N ALA A 167 -5.97 6.51 -5.76
CA ALA A 167 -6.95 6.98 -4.81
C ALA A 167 -6.38 8.04 -3.89
N ARG A 168 -7.17 9.08 -3.62
CA ARG A 168 -6.92 9.99 -2.50
C ARG A 168 -7.52 9.38 -1.24
N LEU A 169 -6.69 9.00 -0.27
CA LEU A 169 -7.13 8.41 0.99
C LEU A 169 -6.70 9.28 2.16
N ASN A 170 -7.54 9.32 3.20
CA ASN A 170 -7.28 9.99 4.45
C ASN A 170 -6.98 8.97 5.54
N ALA A 171 -6.27 9.41 6.58
CA ALA A 171 -6.08 8.64 7.80
C ALA A 171 -7.45 8.28 8.41
N GLY A 172 -7.64 7.00 8.70
CA GLY A 172 -8.89 6.41 9.16
C GLY A 172 -9.76 5.82 8.05
N ASP A 173 -9.43 6.04 6.76
CA ASP A 173 -10.14 5.35 5.69
C ASP A 173 -9.84 3.84 5.77
N GLU A 174 -10.90 3.05 5.69
CA GLU A 174 -10.83 1.59 5.64
C GLU A 174 -11.34 1.12 4.28
N ILE A 175 -10.54 0.31 3.60
CA ILE A 175 -10.86 -0.19 2.26
C ILE A 175 -10.86 -1.72 2.24
N ILE A 176 -11.69 -2.29 1.36
CA ILE A 176 -11.82 -3.72 1.13
C ILE A 176 -11.81 -4.01 -0.36
N PHE A 177 -11.30 -5.18 -0.75
CA PHE A 177 -11.32 -5.67 -2.12
C PHE A 177 -12.46 -6.67 -2.33
N GLN A 178 -13.15 -6.58 -3.46
CA GLN A 178 -14.29 -7.43 -3.79
C GLN A 178 -14.23 -7.93 -5.22
N PHE A 179 -14.81 -9.11 -5.47
CA PHE A 179 -15.12 -9.61 -6.80
C PHE A 179 -16.59 -9.98 -6.96
N THR A 180 -17.06 -10.07 -8.19
CA THR A 180 -18.38 -10.58 -8.55
C THR A 180 -18.34 -11.33 -9.88
N ALA A 181 -19.37 -12.12 -10.15
CA ALA A 181 -19.61 -12.75 -11.43
C ALA A 181 -21.10 -13.00 -11.65
N ASP A 182 -21.51 -13.21 -12.90
CA ASP A 182 -22.89 -13.54 -13.26
C ASP A 182 -23.21 -15.05 -13.25
N ASP A 183 -22.23 -15.90 -12.90
CA ASP A 183 -22.38 -17.33 -12.61
C ASP A 183 -22.02 -17.66 -11.15
N ALA A 184 -22.76 -18.60 -10.55
CA ALA A 184 -22.61 -18.99 -9.15
C ALA A 184 -21.38 -19.87 -8.88
N ASP A 185 -20.88 -20.54 -9.91
CA ASP A 185 -19.82 -21.54 -9.82
C ASP A 185 -18.42 -20.92 -10.06
N VAL A 186 -18.35 -19.59 -10.16
CA VAL A 186 -17.12 -18.81 -10.18
C VAL A 186 -16.51 -18.74 -8.79
N VAL A 187 -15.22 -19.05 -8.70
CA VAL A 187 -14.44 -18.97 -7.47
C VAL A 187 -13.09 -18.32 -7.75
N ILE A 188 -12.55 -17.60 -6.77
CA ILE A 188 -11.12 -17.27 -6.78
C ILE A 188 -10.36 -18.55 -6.47
N SER A 189 -9.39 -18.90 -7.30
CA SER A 189 -8.55 -20.08 -7.10
C SER A 189 -7.31 -20.01 -7.97
N THR A 190 -6.23 -20.63 -7.50
CA THR A 190 -5.01 -20.83 -8.29
C THR A 190 -4.71 -22.32 -8.42
N HIS A 191 -4.29 -22.72 -9.61
CA HIS A 191 -3.83 -24.02 -10.03
C HIS A 191 -2.33 -23.96 -10.37
N GLY A 192 -1.64 -22.92 -9.90
CA GLY A 192 -0.19 -22.79 -10.00
C GLY A 192 0.50 -24.07 -9.54
N THR A 193 1.11 -24.78 -10.50
CA THR A 193 1.85 -26.04 -10.24
C THR A 193 3.36 -25.82 -10.17
N PHE A 194 3.83 -24.64 -10.55
CA PHE A 194 5.23 -24.25 -10.54
C PHE A 194 5.42 -23.00 -9.68
N GLY A 195 6.38 -23.06 -8.75
CA GLY A 195 6.65 -21.98 -7.80
C GLY A 195 6.54 -22.45 -6.35
N ASP A 196 7.17 -21.71 -5.44
CA ASP A 196 7.12 -22.00 -4.00
C ASP A 196 5.86 -21.40 -3.34
N HIS A 197 5.16 -20.50 -4.05
CA HIS A 197 4.04 -19.73 -3.54
C HIS A 197 2.93 -19.60 -4.61
N PRO A 198 1.89 -20.47 -4.59
CA PRO A 198 0.76 -20.33 -5.49
C PRO A 198 -0.23 -19.34 -4.89
N ASP A 199 -0.23 -18.10 -5.37
CA ASP A 199 -1.17 -17.06 -4.91
C ASP A 199 -2.43 -17.06 -5.79
N SER A 200 -3.61 -16.94 -5.18
CA SER A 200 -4.90 -16.82 -5.87
C SER A 200 -5.39 -15.38 -5.93
N ALA A 201 -4.96 -14.53 -4.99
CA ALA A 201 -5.17 -13.08 -5.05
C ALA A 201 -4.03 -12.34 -4.37
N THR A 202 -3.72 -11.15 -4.88
CA THR A 202 -2.74 -10.21 -4.33
C THR A 202 -3.29 -8.78 -4.33
N ILE A 203 -2.81 -7.98 -3.38
CA ILE A 203 -3.05 -6.54 -3.36
C ILE A 203 -1.79 -5.81 -2.89
N ILE A 204 -1.45 -4.76 -3.62
CA ILE A 204 -0.37 -3.84 -3.32
C ILE A 204 -0.99 -2.47 -3.10
N ILE A 205 -0.70 -1.85 -1.95
CA ILE A 205 -1.11 -0.47 -1.68
C ILE A 205 0.15 0.31 -1.38
N GLU A 206 0.44 1.31 -2.21
CA GLU A 206 1.62 2.17 -2.10
C GLU A 206 1.21 3.64 -1.97
N LYS A 207 1.64 4.32 -0.91
CA LYS A 207 1.55 5.78 -0.85
C LYS A 207 2.58 6.36 -1.80
N ILE A 208 2.15 7.17 -2.76
CA ILE A 208 3.04 7.79 -3.76
C ILE A 208 3.20 9.31 -3.56
N ALA A 209 2.31 9.94 -2.79
CA ALA A 209 2.43 11.36 -2.43
C ALA A 209 1.73 11.70 -1.10
N ASN A 210 2.22 12.74 -0.42
CA ASN A 210 1.49 13.38 0.69
C ASN A 210 0.36 14.27 0.14
N LEU A 211 -0.66 14.51 0.96
CA LEU A 211 -1.74 15.47 0.70
C LEU A 211 -1.44 16.88 1.20
#